data_AF-A0A7V4PQJ3-F1
#
_entry.id   AF-A0A7V4PQJ3-F1
#
_cell.length_a   1.000
_cell.length_b   1.000
_cell.length_c   1.000
_cell.angle_alpha   90.00
_cell.angle_beta   90.00
_cell.angle_gamma   90.00
#
_symmetry.space_group_name_H-M   'P 1'
#
loop_
_entity.id
_entity.type
_entity.pdbx_description
1 polymer ?
#
loop_
_entity_poly.entity_id
_entity_poly.type
_entity_poly.pdbx_seq_one_letter_code
_entity_poly.pdbx_strand_id
1 'polypeptide(L)'
;EEAKDLSQEAFLRAFIHLKGFDRRAGFYTWFYRILLNVCLDYRRRRGRVVWESLDQKANGGDDGPGVASELATPDQEAISGEISRRVGEALQALPARQRTAFILKNHQGLSIQQIAEVMQTADGTVKAHLHRAVTALRQRLAEFI
;
A
#
# COMPACT_ATOMS: atom_id res chain seq x y z
N GLU A 1 -7.86 11.48 -1.03
CA GLU A 1 -7.58 12.27 0.19
C GLU A 1 -7.16 11.41 1.37
N GLU A 2 -7.87 10.33 1.71
CA GLU A 2 -7.54 9.45 2.85
C GLU A 2 -6.05 9.07 2.99
N ALA A 3 -5.38 8.70 1.89
CA ALA A 3 -3.97 8.34 1.93
C ALA A 3 -3.05 9.49 2.37
N LYS A 4 -3.40 10.73 1.99
CA LYS A 4 -2.68 11.94 2.39
C LYS A 4 -2.86 12.20 3.89
N ASP A 5 -4.07 12.07 4.40
CA ASP A 5 -4.39 12.28 5.81
C ASP A 5 -3.67 11.25 6.70
N LEU A 6 -3.70 9.97 6.31
CA LEU A 6 -2.98 8.91 7.04
C LEU A 6 -1.47 9.12 7.01
N SER A 7 -0.93 9.64 5.90
CA SER A 7 0.48 9.96 5.79
C SER A 7 0.85 11.13 6.71
N GLN A 8 0.04 12.19 6.73
CA GLN A 8 0.23 13.33 7.63
C GLN A 8 0.20 12.91 9.10
N GLU A 9 -0.79 12.10 9.49
CA GLU A 9 -0.90 11.56 10.85
C GLU A 9 0.33 10.73 11.22
N ALA A 10 0.83 9.88 10.30
CA ALA A 10 2.03 9.10 10.53
C ALA A 10 3.28 9.98 10.74
N PHE A 11 3.45 11.03 9.92
CA PHE A 11 4.56 11.97 10.08
C PHE A 11 4.46 12.77 11.38
N LEU A 12 3.26 13.21 11.78
CA LEU A 12 3.04 13.92 13.04
C LEU A 12 3.41 13.04 14.24
N ARG A 13 2.94 11.78 14.26
CA ARG A 13 3.31 10.81 15.29
C ARG A 13 4.82 10.56 15.32
N ALA A 14 5.44 10.41 14.15
CA ALA A 14 6.88 10.24 14.04
C ALA A 14 7.62 11.45 14.63
N PHE A 15 7.20 12.68 14.33
CA PHE A 15 7.80 13.88 14.88
C PHE A 15 7.68 13.95 16.42
N ILE A 16 6.49 13.66 16.96
CA ILE A 16 6.24 13.65 18.42
C ILE A 16 7.12 12.63 19.13
N HIS A 17 7.23 11.42 18.57
CA HIS A 17 7.97 10.32 19.19
C HIS A 17 9.47 10.28 18.84
N LEU A 18 9.95 11.20 18.00
CA LEU A 18 11.32 11.20 17.49
C LEU A 18 12.37 11.26 18.61
N LYS A 19 12.11 12.02 19.68
CA LYS A 19 13.03 12.13 20.84
C LYS A 19 13.22 10.80 21.57
N GLY A 20 12.25 9.89 21.51
CA GLY A 20 12.31 8.57 22.13
C GLY A 20 12.82 7.47 21.20
N PHE A 21 13.25 7.80 19.98
CA PHE A 21 13.77 6.82 19.03
C PHE A 21 15.17 6.35 19.46
N ASP A 22 15.23 5.11 19.95
CA ASP A 22 16.41 4.49 20.56
C ASP A 22 17.38 3.83 19.56
N ARG A 23 17.12 3.95 18.25
CA ARG A 23 17.93 3.42 17.14
C ARG A 23 18.17 1.91 17.17
N ARG A 24 17.33 1.13 17.88
CA ARG A 24 17.40 -0.35 17.82
C ARG A 24 17.08 -0.92 16.44
N ALA A 25 16.31 -0.17 15.64
CA ALA A 25 16.05 -0.44 14.23
C ALA A 25 16.42 0.78 13.40
N GLY A 26 16.55 0.61 12.08
CA GLY A 26 16.71 1.75 11.16
C GLY A 26 15.51 2.70 11.23
N PHE A 27 15.76 4.00 11.00
CA PHE A 27 14.71 5.03 11.08
C PHE A 27 13.51 4.70 10.19
N TYR A 28 13.74 4.26 8.96
CA TYR A 28 12.67 3.87 8.03
C TYR A 28 11.84 2.70 8.54
N THR A 29 12.47 1.67 9.12
CA THR A 29 11.78 0.53 9.73
C THR A 29 10.86 1.00 10.87
N TRP A 30 11.36 1.88 11.73
CA TRP A 30 10.58 2.45 12.81
C TRP A 30 9.41 3.31 12.29
N PHE A 31 9.65 4.17 11.30
CA PHE A 31 8.61 4.98 10.68
C PHE A 31 7.52 4.11 10.01
N TYR A 32 7.92 3.07 9.28
CA TYR A 32 6.97 2.16 8.64
C TYR A 32 6.08 1.44 9.66
N ARG A 33 6.57 1.16 10.87
CA ARG A 33 5.72 0.64 11.97
C ARG A 33 4.64 1.63 12.37
N ILE A 34 5.00 2.91 12.52
CA ILE A 34 4.04 3.98 12.83
C ILE A 34 2.99 4.06 11.72
N LEU A 35 3.42 4.13 10.46
CA LEU A 35 2.54 4.22 9.30
C LEU A 35 1.59 3.01 9.21
N LEU A 36 2.11 1.79 9.39
CA LEU A 36 1.28 0.59 9.35
C LEU A 36 0.24 0.56 10.46
N ASN A 37 0.61 0.99 11.67
CA ASN A 37 -0.34 1.09 12.78
C ASN A 37 -1.44 2.11 12.49
N VAL A 38 -1.10 3.28 11.97
CA VAL A 38 -2.07 4.30 11.54
C VAL A 38 -3.05 3.74 10.50
N CYS A 39 -2.53 3.06 9.47
CA CYS A 39 -3.36 2.43 8.45
C CYS A 39 -4.24 1.29 9.00
N LEU A 40 -3.72 0.46 9.90
CA LEU A 40 -4.49 -0.62 10.53
C LEU A 40 -5.59 -0.07 11.44
N ASP A 41 -5.30 0.95 12.23
CA ASP A 41 -6.28 1.59 13.11
C ASP A 41 -7.39 2.27 12.32
N TYR A 42 -7.04 2.98 11.23
CA TYR A 42 -8.02 3.54 10.32
C TYR A 42 -8.95 2.46 9.74
N ARG A 43 -8.38 1.35 9.25
CA ARG A 43 -9.17 0.23 8.73
C ARG A 43 -10.07 -0.42 9.78
N ARG A 44 -9.59 -0.59 11.01
CA ARG A 44 -10.39 -1.12 12.13
C ARG A 44 -11.55 -0.19 12.47
N ARG A 45 -11.33 1.12 12.49
CA ARG A 45 -12.38 2.12 12.75
C ARG A 45 -13.44 2.09 11.65
N ARG A 46 -13.04 2.08 10.38
CA ARG A 46 -13.97 1.98 9.24
C ARG A 46 -14.77 0.68 9.25
N GLY A 47 -14.14 -0.45 9.61
CA GLY A 47 -14.83 -1.74 9.76
C GLY A 47 -15.82 -1.80 10.93
N ARG A 48 -15.70 -0.91 11.94
CA ARG A 48 -16.65 -0.79 13.05
C ARG A 48 -17.85 0.13 12.74
N VAL A 49 -17.79 0.91 11.66
CA VAL A 49 -18.84 1.88 11.27
C VAL A 49 -19.97 1.21 10.44
N VAL A 50 -20.08 -0.12 10.46
CA VAL A 50 -21.22 -0.83 9.85
C VAL A 50 -22.40 -0.86 10.83
N TRP A 51 -22.95 0.30 11.17
CA TRP A 51 -24.32 0.52 11.69
C TRP A 51 -24.63 2.03 11.65
N GLU A 52 -24.82 2.55 10.44
CA GLU A 52 -25.86 3.54 10.11
C GLU A 52 -25.76 3.82 8.62
N SER A 53 -26.61 3.12 7.88
CA SER A 53 -26.91 3.44 6.50
C SER A 53 -27.73 4.73 6.49
N LEU A 54 -27.19 5.80 5.93
CA LEU A 54 -28.00 6.86 5.33
C LEU A 54 -27.44 7.17 3.95
N ASP A 55 -28.31 6.96 2.97
CA ASP A 55 -28.15 7.26 1.56
C ASP A 55 -27.50 8.62 1.31
N GLN A 56 -26.50 8.64 0.43
CA GLN A 56 -26.27 9.83 -0.41
C GLN A 56 -25.60 9.43 -1.72
N LYS A 57 -26.41 9.45 -2.79
CA LYS A 57 -25.94 9.58 -4.17
C LYS A 57 -25.27 10.94 -4.31
N ALA A 58 -24.06 10.98 -4.89
CA ALA A 58 -23.53 12.19 -5.50
C ALA A 58 -22.77 11.82 -6.78
N ASN A 59 -23.38 12.22 -7.89
CA ASN A 59 -22.81 12.31 -9.22
C ASN A 59 -21.75 13.42 -9.22
N GLY A 60 -20.62 13.23 -9.90
CA GLY A 60 -19.60 14.28 -10.02
C GLY A 60 -18.45 13.84 -10.92
N GLY A 61 -18.59 14.15 -12.21
CA GLY A 61 -17.45 14.16 -13.13
C GLY A 61 -16.54 15.35 -12.81
N ASP A 62 -15.24 15.14 -12.99
CA ASP A 62 -14.27 16.23 -13.09
C ASP A 62 -13.08 15.75 -13.94
N ASP A 63 -12.96 16.37 -15.11
CA ASP A 63 -11.84 16.26 -16.04
C ASP A 63 -10.69 17.14 -15.52
N GLY A 64 -9.51 16.55 -15.32
CA GLY A 64 -8.28 17.24 -14.93
C GLY A 64 -7.15 17.02 -15.94
N PRO A 65 -6.30 18.03 -16.20
CA PRO A 65 -5.59 18.20 -17.47
C PRO A 65 -4.43 17.22 -17.67
N GLY A 66 -4.35 16.69 -18.90
CA GLY A 66 -3.23 15.87 -19.37
C GLY A 66 -1.93 16.65 -19.39
N VAL A 67 -0.94 16.14 -18.64
CA VAL A 67 0.45 16.57 -18.76
C VAL A 67 1.03 15.82 -19.95
N ALA A 68 1.20 16.53 -21.06
CA ALA A 68 1.86 16.02 -22.25
C ALA A 68 3.32 15.64 -21.90
N SER A 69 3.62 14.34 -21.92
CA SER A 69 4.99 13.84 -21.93
C SER A 69 5.35 13.52 -23.37
N GLU A 70 6.31 14.25 -23.92
CA GLU A 70 6.89 13.94 -25.22
C GLU A 70 7.56 12.55 -25.16
N LEU A 71 7.29 11.74 -26.20
CA LEU A 71 7.94 10.47 -26.59
C LEU A 71 7.33 9.14 -26.10
N ALA A 72 6.01 9.06 -25.96
CA ALA A 72 5.30 7.79 -26.12
C ALA A 72 4.19 7.96 -27.17
N THR A 73 4.02 6.96 -28.04
CA THR A 73 2.86 6.98 -28.96
C THR A 73 1.58 6.84 -28.13
N PRO A 74 0.45 7.47 -28.53
CA PRO A 74 -0.81 7.39 -27.77
C PRO A 74 -1.22 5.95 -27.42
N ASP A 75 -0.92 5.00 -28.30
CA ASP A 75 -1.16 3.58 -28.09
C ASP A 75 -0.27 2.97 -26.99
N GLN A 76 0.99 3.38 -26.86
CA GLN A 76 1.91 2.91 -25.81
C GLN A 76 1.53 3.48 -24.44
N GLU A 77 1.05 4.72 -24.37
CA GLU A 77 0.54 5.30 -23.12
C GLU A 77 -0.73 4.57 -22.66
N ALA A 78 -1.66 4.29 -23.59
CA ALA A 78 -2.87 3.53 -23.30
C ALA A 78 -2.56 2.10 -22.80
N ILE A 79 -1.62 1.40 -23.45
CA ILE A 79 -1.19 0.04 -23.05
C ILE A 79 -0.49 0.06 -21.68
N SER A 80 0.40 1.03 -21.43
CA SER A 80 1.12 1.13 -20.15
C SER A 80 0.19 1.49 -18.98
N GLY A 81 -0.82 2.36 -19.24
CA GLY A 81 -1.88 2.69 -18.29
C GLY A 81 -2.73 1.48 -17.95
N GLU A 82 -3.12 0.68 -18.95
CA GLU A 82 -3.92 -0.52 -18.77
C GLU A 82 -3.18 -1.61 -17.97
N ILE A 83 -1.90 -1.84 -18.26
CA ILE A 83 -1.06 -2.76 -17.49
C ILE A 83 -0.94 -2.29 -16.04
N SER A 84 -0.68 -1.00 -15.82
CA SER A 84 -0.55 -0.42 -14.47
C SER A 84 -1.85 -0.56 -13.67
N ARG A 85 -3.00 -0.31 -14.32
CA ARG A 85 -4.33 -0.51 -13.73
C ARG A 85 -4.54 -1.96 -13.30
N ARG A 86 -4.25 -2.92 -14.18
CA ARG A 86 -4.40 -4.37 -13.89
C ARG A 86 -3.49 -4.85 -12.76
N VAL A 87 -2.24 -4.37 -12.72
CA VAL A 87 -1.33 -4.67 -11.61
C VAL A 87 -1.89 -4.10 -10.30
N GLY A 88 -2.42 -2.88 -10.33
CA GLY A 88 -3.11 -2.26 -9.20
C GLY A 88 -4.29 -3.09 -8.69
N GLU A 89 -5.15 -3.56 -9.60
CA GLU A 89 -6.29 -4.43 -9.27
C GLU A 89 -5.86 -5.78 -8.72
N ALA A 90 -4.86 -6.41 -9.33
CA ALA A 90 -4.31 -7.69 -8.87
C ALA A 90 -3.75 -7.58 -7.45
N LEU A 91 -3.04 -6.48 -7.15
CA LEU A 91 -2.57 -6.15 -5.80
C LEU A 91 -3.72 -5.91 -4.83
N GLN A 92 -4.75 -5.16 -5.23
CA GLN A 92 -5.93 -4.88 -4.39
C GLN A 92 -6.74 -6.12 -4.06
N ALA A 93 -6.70 -7.14 -4.91
CA ALA A 93 -7.39 -8.39 -4.64
C ALA A 93 -6.54 -9.40 -3.82
N LEU A 94 -5.32 -9.04 -3.41
CA LEU A 94 -4.54 -9.84 -2.45
C LEU A 94 -5.04 -9.64 -1.01
N PRO A 95 -4.95 -10.65 -0.13
CA PRO A 95 -5.10 -10.47 1.31
C PRO A 95 -4.16 -9.38 1.83
N ALA A 96 -4.67 -8.53 2.73
CA ALA A 96 -3.95 -7.32 3.16
C ALA A 96 -2.51 -7.59 3.63
N ARG A 97 -2.28 -8.64 4.44
CA ARG A 97 -0.93 -8.97 4.91
C ARG A 97 0.02 -9.38 3.78
N GLN A 98 -0.47 -10.12 2.78
CA GLN A 98 0.32 -10.53 1.62
C GLN A 98 0.68 -9.31 0.76
N ARG A 99 -0.29 -8.43 0.52
CA ARG A 99 -0.10 -7.16 -0.19
C ARG A 99 0.91 -6.26 0.51
N THR A 100 0.78 -6.08 1.82
CA THR A 100 1.71 -5.29 2.63
C THR A 100 3.13 -5.84 2.54
N ALA A 101 3.32 -7.15 2.74
CA ALA A 101 4.65 -7.76 2.62
C ALA A 101 5.26 -7.53 1.23
N PHE A 102 4.46 -7.71 0.17
CA PHE A 102 4.89 -7.49 -1.21
C PHE A 102 5.29 -6.03 -1.47
N ILE A 103 4.48 -5.05 -1.06
CA ILE A 103 4.79 -3.62 -1.25
C ILE A 103 6.05 -3.23 -0.48
N LEU A 104 6.18 -3.64 0.79
CA LEU A 104 7.37 -3.34 1.59
C LEU A 104 8.63 -3.94 0.97
N LYS A 105 8.54 -5.11 0.34
CA LYS A 105 9.67 -5.75 -0.33
C LYS A 105 10.01 -5.12 -1.67
N ASN A 106 9.02 -4.96 -2.54
CA ASN A 106 9.23 -4.65 -3.96
C ASN A 106 9.22 -3.15 -4.27
N HIS A 107 8.41 -2.35 -3.56
CA HIS A 107 8.39 -0.89 -3.73
C HIS A 107 9.33 -0.18 -2.76
N GLN A 108 9.40 -0.65 -1.52
CA GLN A 108 10.18 0.03 -0.47
C GLN A 108 11.57 -0.59 -0.24
N GLY A 109 11.86 -1.75 -0.83
CA GLY A 109 13.19 -2.36 -0.81
C GLY A 109 13.62 -2.98 0.52
N LEU A 110 12.70 -3.18 1.48
CA LEU A 110 13.05 -3.67 2.82
C LEU A 110 13.56 -5.12 2.78
N SER A 111 14.46 -5.46 3.71
CA SER A 111 14.88 -6.84 3.97
C SER A 111 13.75 -7.64 4.64
N ILE A 112 13.83 -8.98 4.58
CA ILE A 112 12.82 -9.84 5.22
C ILE A 112 12.74 -9.56 6.72
N GLN A 113 13.89 -9.36 7.38
CA GLN A 113 13.97 -9.01 8.80
C GLN A 113 13.30 -7.68 9.10
N GLN A 114 13.57 -6.64 8.30
CA GLN A 114 12.93 -5.33 8.48
C GLN A 114 11.41 -5.42 8.27
N ILE A 115 10.94 -6.21 7.31
CA ILE A 115 9.51 -6.43 7.09
C ILE A 115 8.90 -7.18 8.28
N ALA A 116 9.59 -8.19 8.81
CA ALA A 116 9.16 -8.95 9.98
C ALA A 116 8.98 -8.05 11.21
N GLU A 117 9.95 -7.16 11.46
CA GLU A 117 9.87 -6.13 12.49
C GLU A 117 8.72 -5.15 12.25
N VAL A 118 8.55 -4.67 11.02
CA VAL A 118 7.49 -3.73 10.63
C VAL A 118 6.10 -4.32 10.82
N MET A 119 5.93 -5.58 10.40
CA MET A 119 4.65 -6.29 10.45
C MET A 119 4.40 -7.01 11.78
N GLN A 120 5.36 -6.99 12.70
CA GLN A 120 5.35 -7.74 13.97
C GLN A 120 5.04 -9.23 13.76
N THR A 121 5.81 -9.87 12.89
CA THR A 121 5.70 -11.31 12.57
C THR A 121 7.09 -11.95 12.48
N ALA A 122 7.17 -13.28 12.39
CA ALA A 122 8.43 -13.97 12.15
C ALA A 122 8.86 -13.88 10.67
N ASP A 123 10.17 -13.95 10.40
CA ASP A 123 10.75 -13.99 9.05
C ASP A 123 10.12 -15.07 8.17
N GLY A 124 9.85 -16.25 8.74
CA GLY A 124 9.17 -17.35 8.03
C GLY A 124 7.77 -16.98 7.57
N THR A 125 7.04 -16.22 8.38
CA THR A 125 5.70 -15.71 8.04
C THR A 125 5.76 -14.69 6.91
N VAL A 126 6.77 -13.81 6.91
CA VAL A 126 7.00 -12.86 5.82
C VAL A 126 7.30 -13.60 4.51
N LYS A 127 8.21 -14.58 4.55
CA LYS A 127 8.53 -15.44 3.39
C LYS A 127 7.30 -16.12 2.83
N ALA A 128 6.46 -16.69 3.70
CA ALA A 128 5.21 -17.33 3.29
C ALA A 128 4.23 -16.33 2.67
N HIS A 129 4.09 -15.13 3.24
CA HIS A 129 3.25 -14.07 2.67
C HIS A 129 3.75 -13.61 1.30
N LEU A 130 5.05 -13.40 1.13
CA LEU A 130 5.66 -13.03 -0.15
C LEU A 130 5.45 -14.13 -1.19
N HIS A 131 5.71 -15.38 -0.84
CA HIS A 131 5.50 -16.51 -1.75
C HIS A 131 4.05 -16.57 -2.25
N ARG A 132 3.08 -16.48 -1.33
CA ARG A 132 1.65 -16.48 -1.67
C ARG A 132 1.26 -15.27 -2.52
N ALA A 133 1.78 -14.08 -2.19
CA ALA A 133 1.54 -12.86 -2.97
C ALA A 133 2.03 -13.01 -4.41
N VAL A 134 3.29 -13.42 -4.59
CA VAL A 134 3.89 -13.61 -5.92
C VAL A 134 3.15 -14.68 -6.73
N THR A 135 2.78 -15.80 -6.09
CA THR A 135 2.02 -16.88 -6.76
C THR A 135 0.67 -16.38 -7.25
N ALA A 136 -0.08 -15.68 -6.40
CA ALA A 136 -1.40 -15.15 -6.76
C ALA A 136 -1.31 -14.05 -7.83
N LEU A 137 -0.30 -13.18 -7.76
CA LEU A 137 -0.07 -12.15 -8.79
C LEU A 137 0.29 -12.79 -10.13
N ARG A 138 1.18 -13.79 -10.15
CA ARG A 138 1.53 -14.53 -11.37
C ARG A 138 0.30 -15.15 -12.01
N GLN A 139 -0.53 -15.84 -11.24
CA GLN A 139 -1.75 -16.47 -11.77
C GLN A 139 -2.71 -15.45 -12.38
N ARG A 140 -2.89 -14.28 -11.73
CA ARG A 140 -3.80 -13.23 -12.20
C ARG A 140 -3.26 -12.44 -13.39
N LEU A 141 -1.95 -12.34 -13.53
CA LEU A 141 -1.31 -11.58 -14.59
C LEU A 141 -0.85 -12.46 -15.76
N ALA A 142 -0.89 -13.79 -15.63
CA ALA A 142 -0.48 -14.74 -16.66
C ALA A 142 -1.31 -14.66 -17.95
N GLU A 143 -2.55 -14.18 -17.88
CA GLU A 143 -3.39 -14.00 -19.08
C GLU A 143 -3.01 -12.76 -19.90
N PHE A 144 -2.09 -11.93 -19.39
CA PHE A 144 -1.75 -10.62 -19.96
C PHE A 144 -0.29 -10.49 -20.39
N ILE A 145 0.51 -11.52 -20.13
CA ILE A 145 1.93 -11.65 -20.51
C ILE A 145 2.03 -12.81 -21.48
#